data_AF-A0A5C6LLR8-F1
#
_entry.id   AF-A0A5C6LLR8-F1
#
_cell.length_a   1.000
_cell.length_b   1.000
_cell.length_c   1.000
_cell.angle_alpha   90.00
_cell.angle_beta   90.00
_cell.angle_gamma   90.00
#
_symmetry.space_group_name_H-M   'P 1'
#
loop_
_entity.id
_entity.type
_entity.pdbx_description
1 polymer ?
#
loop_
_entity_poly.entity_id
_entity_poly.type
_entity_poly.pdbx_seq_one_letter_code
_entity_poly.pdbx_strand_id
1 'polypeptide(L)'
;MVFRMIYCLMVAAVLCSACGKVYDLNGVDWEADVPPSDSVFNREIQILNLGAHLPEGHQPLDDTDPMFFSLERFTSIGIGYRSTDRWDIAFSGMARANITANNGLKAVLDMVLQLSADWLYWTLLLMM
;
A
#
# COMPACT_ATOMS: atom_id res chain seq x y z
N MET A 1 -2.50 43.53 18.80
CA MET A 1 -1.76 43.19 17.56
C MET A 1 -0.77 42.05 17.77
N VAL A 2 0.07 42.08 18.81
CA VAL A 2 1.09 41.05 19.12
C VAL A 2 0.53 39.62 19.21
N PHE A 3 -0.59 39.40 19.89
CA PHE A 3 -1.21 38.07 20.01
C PHE A 3 -1.64 37.44 18.67
N ARG A 4 -2.13 38.25 17.71
CA ARG A 4 -2.49 37.74 16.37
C ARG A 4 -1.25 37.34 15.58
N MET A 5 -0.15 38.06 15.78
CA MET A 5 1.13 37.78 15.13
C MET A 5 1.77 36.49 15.65
N ILE A 6 1.70 36.25 16.97
CA ILE A 6 2.16 35.00 17.60
C ILE A 6 1.33 33.81 17.11
N TYR A 7 0.01 33.96 17.00
CA TYR A 7 -0.87 32.91 16.48
C TYR A 7 -0.52 32.53 15.03
N CYS A 8 -0.30 33.51 14.15
CA CYS A 8 0.10 33.25 12.77
C CYS A 8 1.47 32.55 12.68
N LEU A 9 2.43 32.91 13.53
CA LEU A 9 3.75 32.26 13.60
C LEU A 9 3.67 30.79 14.04
N MET A 10 2.84 30.49 15.04
CA MET A 10 2.62 29.12 15.51
C MET A 10 1.97 28.24 14.44
N VAL A 11 0.95 28.76 13.75
CA VAL A 11 0.29 28.05 12.64
C VAL A 11 1.27 27.82 11.48
N ALA A 12 2.07 28.82 11.12
CA ALA A 12 3.08 28.67 10.07
C ALA A 12 4.15 27.64 10.44
N ALA A 13 4.63 27.61 11.69
CA ALA A 13 5.60 26.63 12.16
C ALA A 13 5.06 25.18 12.10
N VAL A 14 3.80 24.97 12.46
CA VAL A 14 3.14 23.65 12.36
C VAL A 14 3.00 23.23 10.90
N LEU A 15 2.61 24.14 10.01
CA LEU A 15 2.49 23.86 8.57
C LEU A 15 3.86 23.57 7.92
N CYS A 16 4.93 24.21 8.36
CA CYS A 16 6.28 23.95 7.87
C CYS A 16 6.89 22.65 8.41
N SER A 17 6.41 22.14 9.55
CA SER A 17 6.85 20.84 10.11
C SER A 17 6.24 19.64 9.37
N ALA A 18 5.24 19.87 8.52
CA ALA A 18 4.64 18.85 7.65
C ALA A 18 5.45 18.58 6.37
N CYS A 19 6.66 19.16 6.24
CA CYS A 19 7.61 18.77 5.20
C CYS A 19 8.07 17.34 5.49
N GLY A 20 7.33 16.39 4.93
CA GLY A 20 7.55 14.97 5.07
C GLY A 20 8.97 14.58 4.70
N LYS A 21 9.45 13.52 5.34
CA LYS A 21 10.77 12.94 5.07
C LYS A 21 11.01 12.91 3.57
N VAL A 22 12.07 13.58 3.13
CA VAL A 22 12.55 13.48 1.75
C VAL A 22 13.07 12.06 1.61
N TYR A 23 12.21 11.18 1.11
CA TYR A 23 12.63 9.88 0.60
C TYR A 23 13.48 10.17 -0.64
N ASP A 24 14.65 9.55 -0.68
CA ASP A 24 15.69 9.74 -1.69
C ASP A 24 15.11 9.83 -3.11
N LEU A 25 15.16 11.03 -3.70
CA LEU A 25 14.72 11.33 -5.07
C LEU A 25 15.71 10.80 -6.12
N ASN A 26 16.88 10.29 -5.71
CA ASN A 26 17.97 9.91 -6.61
C ASN A 26 18.35 8.42 -6.53
N GLY A 27 17.54 7.58 -5.87
CA GLY A 27 17.93 6.21 -5.53
C GLY A 27 17.16 5.08 -6.21
N VAL A 28 16.22 5.34 -7.11
CA VAL A 28 15.48 4.25 -7.78
C VAL A 28 16.05 4.07 -9.18
N ASP A 29 16.91 3.07 -9.35
CA ASP A 29 17.14 2.47 -10.66
C ASP A 29 15.78 1.95 -11.13
N TRP A 30 15.14 2.73 -11.99
CA TRP A 30 13.80 2.45 -12.46
C TRP A 30 13.84 1.15 -13.25
N GLU A 31 13.21 0.11 -12.72
CA GLU A 31 13.06 -1.17 -13.40
C GLU A 31 12.34 -0.94 -14.71
N ALA A 32 12.82 -1.60 -15.77
CA ALA A 32 12.22 -1.51 -17.09
C ALA A 32 10.75 -1.96 -17.03
N ASP A 33 9.89 -1.29 -17.79
CA ASP A 33 8.49 -1.69 -17.84
C ASP A 33 8.33 -3.05 -18.52
N VAL A 34 7.71 -3.98 -17.80
CA VAL A 34 7.29 -5.27 -18.34
C VAL A 34 5.98 -5.04 -19.07
N PRO A 35 5.85 -5.45 -20.34
CA PRO A 35 4.60 -5.27 -21.07
C PRO A 35 3.45 -6.00 -20.36
N PRO A 36 2.26 -5.39 -20.27
CA PRO A 36 1.11 -6.01 -19.65
C PRO A 36 0.73 -7.30 -20.38
N SER A 37 0.31 -8.31 -19.63
CA SER A 37 -0.16 -9.58 -20.19
C SER A 37 -1.68 -9.53 -20.38
N ASP A 38 -2.14 -9.59 -21.64
CA ASP A 38 -3.57 -9.58 -21.99
C ASP A 38 -4.35 -10.80 -21.44
N SER A 39 -3.66 -11.83 -20.94
CA SER A 39 -4.27 -13.08 -20.43
C SER A 39 -4.76 -13.01 -18.98
N VAL A 40 -4.65 -11.84 -18.33
CA VAL A 40 -4.88 -11.68 -16.88
C VAL A 40 -6.32 -11.29 -16.53
N PHE A 41 -7.08 -10.77 -17.48
CA PHE A 41 -8.45 -10.35 -17.25
C PHE A 41 -9.39 -11.58 -17.15
N ASN A 42 -10.23 -11.62 -16.11
CA ASN A 42 -11.22 -12.68 -15.80
C ASN A 42 -10.67 -13.99 -15.19
N ARG A 43 -9.67 -13.92 -14.31
CA ARG A 43 -9.24 -15.06 -13.49
C ARG A 43 -9.27 -14.73 -12.00
N GLU A 44 -9.47 -15.75 -11.18
CA GLU A 44 -9.25 -15.65 -9.74
C GLU A 44 -7.73 -15.54 -9.47
N ILE A 45 -7.36 -14.57 -8.64
CA ILE A 45 -5.97 -14.32 -8.22
C ILE A 45 -5.93 -14.51 -6.71
N GLN A 46 -5.10 -15.44 -6.26
CA GLN A 46 -4.85 -15.67 -4.84
C GLN A 46 -3.43 -15.20 -4.50
N ILE A 47 -3.33 -14.29 -3.53
CA ILE A 47 -2.07 -13.80 -3.00
C ILE A 47 -1.95 -14.34 -1.58
N LEU A 48 -0.99 -15.24 -1.36
CA LEU A 48 -0.78 -15.89 -0.07
C LEU A 48 0.58 -15.47 0.51
N ASN A 49 0.61 -15.17 1.80
CA ASN A 49 1.83 -14.83 2.55
C ASN A 49 2.71 -13.77 1.86
N LEU A 50 2.07 -12.74 1.29
CA LEU A 50 2.77 -11.61 0.70
C LEU A 50 3.68 -10.99 1.78
N GLY A 51 4.99 -11.04 1.57
CA GLY A 51 5.99 -10.59 2.54
C GLY A 51 6.99 -11.65 2.98
N ALA A 52 6.67 -12.93 2.83
CA ALA A 52 7.58 -14.01 3.22
C ALA A 52 8.84 -14.06 2.34
N HIS A 53 8.70 -13.77 1.04
CA HIS A 53 9.79 -13.75 0.06
C HIS A 53 9.57 -12.57 -0.90
N LEU A 54 10.06 -11.39 -0.51
CA LEU A 54 10.02 -10.21 -1.37
C LEU A 54 11.34 -10.08 -2.15
N PRO A 55 11.28 -9.67 -3.43
CA PRO A 55 12.46 -9.25 -4.17
C PRO A 55 13.24 -8.15 -3.42
N GLU A 56 14.53 -8.02 -3.75
CA GLU A 56 15.36 -6.94 -3.21
C GLU A 56 14.75 -5.57 -3.55
N GLY A 57 14.75 -4.64 -2.59
CA GLY A 57 14.14 -3.32 -2.76
C GLY A 57 12.60 -3.27 -2.62
N HIS A 58 11.93 -4.43 -2.52
CA HIS A 58 10.47 -4.50 -2.31
C HIS A 58 10.08 -4.62 -0.83
N GLN A 59 11.08 -4.83 0.03
CA GLN A 59 10.88 -4.91 1.47
C GLN A 59 10.46 -3.53 2.02
N PRO A 60 9.41 -3.48 2.86
CA PRO A 60 9.06 -2.27 3.61
C PRO A 60 10.24 -1.79 4.45
N LEU A 61 10.41 -0.47 4.59
CA LEU A 61 11.49 0.07 5.43
C LEU A 61 11.10 0.04 6.92
N ASP A 62 9.80 0.04 7.21
CA ASP A 62 9.25 -0.14 8.55
C ASP A 62 7.90 -0.89 8.56
N ASP A 63 7.39 -1.18 9.75
CA ASP A 63 6.13 -1.91 9.96
C ASP A 63 4.90 -1.12 9.47
N THR A 64 5.02 0.19 9.29
CA THR A 64 3.93 1.06 8.83
C THR A 64 3.92 1.21 7.32
N ASP A 65 5.03 0.96 6.67
CA ASP A 65 5.16 1.10 5.22
C ASP A 65 4.29 0.09 4.47
N PRO A 66 3.53 0.56 3.46
CA PRO A 66 2.67 -0.30 2.67
C PRO A 66 3.49 -1.25 1.80
N MET A 67 2.94 -2.41 1.56
CA MET A 67 3.43 -3.36 0.57
C MET A 67 2.59 -3.25 -0.70
N PHE A 68 3.25 -2.96 -1.82
CA PHE A 68 2.59 -2.79 -3.11
C PHE A 68 2.60 -4.10 -3.90
N PHE A 69 1.52 -4.36 -4.63
CA PHE A 69 1.36 -5.52 -5.52
C PHE A 69 0.73 -5.09 -6.84
N SER A 70 1.25 -5.60 -7.95
CA SER A 70 0.67 -5.44 -9.29
C SER A 70 -0.07 -6.72 -9.69
N LEU A 71 -1.33 -6.57 -10.06
CA LEU A 71 -2.17 -7.63 -10.60
C LEU A 71 -1.75 -8.00 -12.03
N GLU A 72 -1.27 -7.03 -12.81
CA GLU A 72 -0.82 -7.26 -14.19
C GLU A 72 0.49 -8.05 -14.24
N ARG A 73 1.41 -7.75 -13.31
CA ARG A 73 2.73 -8.40 -13.23
C ARG A 73 2.78 -9.59 -12.28
N PHE A 74 1.73 -9.80 -11.48
CA PHE A 74 1.65 -10.81 -10.42
C PHE A 74 2.85 -10.81 -9.46
N THR A 75 3.37 -9.63 -9.18
CA THR A 75 4.53 -9.48 -8.32
C THR A 75 4.37 -8.27 -7.43
N SER A 76 5.07 -8.30 -6.30
CA SER A 76 5.24 -7.14 -5.44
C SER A 76 5.93 -6.01 -6.22
N ILE A 77 5.72 -4.77 -5.79
CA ILE A 77 6.35 -3.58 -6.38
C ILE A 77 7.17 -2.87 -5.30
N GLY A 78 8.34 -2.36 -5.68
CA GLY A 78 9.22 -1.59 -4.81
C GLY A 78 8.54 -0.39 -4.15
N ILE A 79 8.95 -0.05 -2.92
CA ILE A 79 8.34 1.05 -2.17
C ILE A 79 8.52 2.43 -2.84
N GLY A 80 9.60 2.60 -3.61
CA GLY A 80 9.89 3.81 -4.38
C GLY A 80 8.84 4.16 -5.44
N TYR A 81 7.99 3.19 -5.81
CA TYR A 81 6.94 3.35 -6.81
C TYR A 81 5.59 3.81 -6.23
N ARG A 82 5.54 4.20 -4.96
CA ARG A 82 4.32 4.67 -4.27
C ARG A 82 3.52 5.69 -5.08
N SER A 83 4.19 6.63 -5.72
CA SER A 83 3.57 7.72 -6.48
C SER A 83 3.38 7.41 -7.97
N THR A 84 3.53 6.15 -8.37
CA THR A 84 3.40 5.71 -9.77
C THR A 84 2.14 4.88 -9.97
N ASP A 85 1.82 4.63 -11.23
CA ASP A 85 0.74 3.77 -11.70
C ASP A 85 1.11 2.27 -11.76
N ARG A 86 2.33 1.89 -11.32
CA ARG A 86 2.86 0.53 -11.47
C ARG A 86 2.30 -0.52 -10.50
N TRP A 87 1.54 -0.11 -9.50
CA TRP A 87 0.94 -0.99 -8.49
C TRP A 87 -0.58 -0.86 -8.52
N ASP A 88 -1.28 -1.92 -8.13
CA ASP A 88 -2.74 -1.99 -8.17
C ASP A 88 -3.34 -2.06 -6.76
N ILE A 89 -2.74 -2.88 -5.90
CA ILE A 89 -3.20 -3.13 -4.52
C ILE A 89 -2.05 -2.83 -3.56
N ALA A 90 -2.34 -2.15 -2.46
CA ALA A 90 -1.42 -1.96 -1.36
C ALA A 90 -1.97 -2.52 -0.06
N PHE A 91 -1.12 -3.19 0.70
CA PHE A 91 -1.42 -3.75 2.02
C PHE A 91 -0.68 -2.94 3.09
N SER A 92 -1.39 -2.39 4.06
CA SER A 92 -0.86 -1.41 5.02
C SER A 92 -1.45 -1.60 6.42
N GLY A 93 -0.93 -0.86 7.40
CA GLY A 93 -1.38 -0.92 8.78
C GLY A 93 -0.87 -2.16 9.54
N MET A 94 -1.32 -2.28 10.79
CA MET A 94 -0.90 -3.36 11.69
C MET A 94 -1.31 -4.72 11.12
N ALA A 95 -0.36 -5.65 11.07
CA ALA A 95 -0.53 -6.97 10.45
C ALA A 95 -1.06 -6.93 9.00
N ARG A 96 -0.86 -5.81 8.28
CA ARG A 96 -1.30 -5.63 6.88
C ARG A 96 -2.82 -5.72 6.68
N ALA A 97 -3.60 -5.36 7.71
CA ALA A 97 -5.06 -5.47 7.70
C ALA A 97 -5.79 -4.46 6.80
N ASN A 98 -5.14 -3.37 6.40
CA ASN A 98 -5.76 -2.35 5.55
C ASN A 98 -5.35 -2.54 4.10
N ILE A 99 -6.33 -2.53 3.20
CA ILE A 99 -6.07 -2.58 1.77
C ILE A 99 -6.50 -1.30 1.09
N THR A 100 -5.68 -0.81 0.16
CA THR A 100 -5.98 0.33 -0.69
C THR A 100 -5.70 -0.02 -2.15
N ALA A 101 -6.43 0.60 -3.07
CA ALA A 101 -6.21 0.46 -4.50
C ALA A 101 -5.54 1.71 -5.06
N ASN A 102 -4.73 1.56 -6.11
CA ASN A 102 -4.15 2.70 -6.81
C ASN A 102 -5.21 3.39 -7.66
N ASN A 103 -5.54 4.65 -7.34
CA ASN A 103 -6.54 5.45 -8.06
C ASN A 103 -7.93 4.79 -8.24
N GLY A 104 -8.23 3.71 -7.50
CA GLY A 104 -9.45 2.91 -7.63
C GLY A 104 -10.44 3.09 -6.48
N LEU A 105 -11.72 2.80 -6.73
CA LEU A 105 -12.79 2.79 -5.71
C LEU A 105 -12.63 1.58 -4.78
N LYS A 106 -12.32 1.84 -3.50
CA LYS A 106 -12.13 0.85 -2.42
C LYS A 106 -13.32 -0.10 -2.20
N ALA A 107 -14.52 0.30 -2.64
CA ALA A 107 -15.80 -0.31 -2.27
C ALA A 107 -15.99 -1.78 -2.70
N VAL A 108 -15.30 -2.24 -3.75
CA VAL A 108 -15.49 -3.62 -4.25
C VAL A 108 -14.60 -4.63 -3.52
N LEU A 109 -13.41 -4.20 -3.05
CA LEU A 109 -12.43 -5.10 -2.44
C LEU A 109 -12.73 -5.39 -0.96
N ASP A 110 -13.23 -4.40 -0.23
CA ASP A 110 -13.61 -4.55 1.19
C ASP A 110 -14.71 -5.62 1.38
N MET A 111 -15.65 -5.72 0.44
CA MET A 111 -16.76 -6.69 0.51
C MET A 111 -16.29 -8.15 0.37
N VAL A 112 -15.31 -8.42 -0.49
CA VAL A 112 -14.79 -9.79 -0.73
C VAL A 112 -13.99 -10.29 0.47
N LEU A 113 -13.22 -9.42 1.12
CA LEU A 113 -12.40 -9.79 2.26
C LEU A 113 -13.21 -9.93 3.55
N GLN A 114 -14.24 -9.10 3.77
CA GLN A 114 -15.17 -9.26 4.87
C GLN A 114 -15.80 -10.66 4.87
N LEU A 115 -16.22 -11.14 3.69
CA LEU A 115 -16.74 -12.49 3.52
C LEU A 115 -15.67 -13.55 3.87
N SER A 116 -14.44 -13.42 3.36
CA SER A 116 -13.36 -14.39 3.64
C SER A 116 -12.94 -14.46 5.11
N ALA A 117 -12.92 -13.32 5.81
CA ALA A 117 -12.60 -13.23 7.23
C ALA A 117 -13.72 -13.82 8.10
N ASP A 118 -14.98 -13.61 7.71
CA ASP A 118 -16.14 -14.24 8.37
C ASP A 118 -16.09 -15.77 8.23
N TRP A 119 -15.79 -16.30 7.04
CA TRP A 119 -15.64 -17.75 6.82
C TRP A 119 -14.54 -18.39 7.69
N LEU A 120 -13.40 -17.70 7.85
CA LEU A 120 -12.30 -18.14 8.72
C LEU A 120 -12.68 -18.10 10.20
N TYR A 121 -13.44 -17.09 10.63
CA TYR A 121 -13.94 -16.99 12.00
C TYR A 121 -14.91 -18.12 12.34
N TRP A 122 -15.88 -18.42 11.46
CA TRP A 122 -16.85 -19.49 11.68
C TRP A 122 -16.23 -20.90 11.63
N THR A 123 -15.22 -21.13 10.79
CA THR A 123 -14.52 -22.42 10.74
C THR A 123 -13.66 -22.69 11.97
N LEU A 124 -12.99 -21.67 12.52
CA LEU A 124 -12.27 -21.79 13.79
C LEU A 124 -13.21 -22.05 14.98
N LEU A 125 -14.41 -21.46 14.98
CA LEU A 125 -15.41 -21.66 16.04
C LEU A 125 -16.08 -23.04 16.02
N LEU A 126 -16.17 -23.68 14.85
CA LEU A 126 -16.69 -25.04 14.68
C LEU A 126 -15.65 -26.14 15.00
N MET A 127 -14.38 -25.77 15.14
CA MET A 127 -13.27 -26.68 15.46
C MET A 127 -12.90 -26.67 16.96
N MET A 128 -13.61 -25.90 17.79
CA MET A 128 -13.51 -25.87 19.25
C MET A 128 -14.74 -26.52 19.90
#